data_AF-A0A357MZG5-F1
#
_entry.id   AF-A0A357MZG5-F1
#
_cell.length_a   1.000
_cell.length_b   1.000
_cell.length_c   1.000
_cell.angle_alpha   90.00
_cell.angle_beta   90.00
_cell.angle_gamma   90.00
#
_symmetry.space_group_name_H-M   'P 1'
#
loop_
_entity.id
_entity.type
_entity.pdbx_description
1 polymer ?
#
loop_
_entity_poly.entity_id
_entity_poly.type
_entity_poly.pdbx_seq_one_letter_code
_entity_poly.pdbx_strand_id
1 'polypeptide(L)'
;MVWYVPPLSPIQSAAERGRIGMSGELPDVASLRIPVRYLANLLTAGDEAPVVRALERLMAMRAWRRAKNVDGVEDTAVLDQAGLSIAQVEEMYRYLAIANYEDRFVIPTGHREYANDAFGERGGCGFTFGNGCNGDSPADLFGQRKTTSFVVNNGPNHRRRKEVVE
;
A
#
# COMPACT_ATOMS: atom_id res chain seq x y z
N MET A 1 -4.26 8.52 -2.22
CA MET A 1 -3.90 7.83 -3.48
C MET A 1 -4.07 6.33 -3.25
N VAL A 2 -4.84 5.62 -4.10
CA VAL A 2 -5.13 4.18 -3.97
C VAL A 2 -4.95 3.52 -5.34
N TRP A 3 -4.26 2.39 -5.40
CA TRP A 3 -3.91 1.67 -6.62
C TRP A 3 -4.34 0.21 -6.51
N TYR A 4 -4.52 -0.47 -7.66
CA TYR A 4 -5.02 -1.84 -7.73
C TYR A 4 -4.16 -2.72 -8.62
N VAL A 5 -4.03 -3.99 -8.23
CA VAL A 5 -3.46 -5.07 -9.06
C VAL A 5 -4.61 -5.74 -9.81
N PRO A 6 -4.56 -5.90 -11.16
CA PRO A 6 -5.64 -6.51 -11.92
C PRO A 6 -5.80 -8.00 -11.55
N PRO A 7 -7.04 -8.51 -11.44
CA PRO A 7 -7.29 -9.89 -11.06
C PRO A 7 -7.04 -10.86 -12.22
N LEU A 8 -6.43 -12.01 -11.92
CA LEU A 8 -6.45 -13.15 -12.82
C LEU A 8 -7.87 -13.74 -12.87
N SER A 9 -8.28 -14.24 -14.03
CA SER A 9 -9.56 -14.93 -14.20
C SER A 9 -9.35 -16.35 -14.75
N PRO A 10 -10.34 -17.24 -14.62
CA PRO A 10 -10.25 -18.54 -15.27
C PRO A 10 -10.09 -18.38 -16.78
N ILE A 11 -9.33 -19.29 -17.40
CA ILE A 11 -9.24 -19.38 -18.86
C ILE A 11 -10.61 -19.85 -19.37
N GLN A 12 -11.23 -19.12 -20.31
CA GLN A 12 -12.50 -19.51 -20.94
C GLN A 12 -12.39 -20.94 -21.47
N SER A 13 -13.35 -21.83 -21.13
CA SER A 13 -13.79 -23.13 -21.73
C SER A 13 -12.91 -23.92 -22.74
N ALA A 14 -11.62 -23.61 -22.83
CA ALA A 14 -10.62 -24.17 -23.74
C ALA A 14 -9.84 -25.28 -23.03
N ALA A 15 -9.81 -25.25 -21.69
CA ALA A 15 -9.49 -26.40 -20.86
C ALA A 15 -10.51 -27.54 -21.07
N GLU A 16 -11.81 -27.23 -21.24
CA GLU A 16 -12.85 -28.24 -21.51
C GLU A 16 -12.68 -28.92 -22.89
N ARG A 17 -11.92 -28.32 -23.81
CA ARG A 17 -11.63 -28.86 -25.16
C ARG A 17 -10.18 -29.29 -25.37
N GLY A 18 -9.38 -29.37 -24.30
CA GLY A 18 -8.01 -29.87 -24.35
C GLY A 18 -7.02 -29.02 -25.16
N ARG A 19 -7.35 -27.75 -25.45
CA ARG A 19 -6.48 -26.83 -26.20
C ARG A 19 -6.34 -25.54 -25.43
N ILE A 20 -5.44 -25.52 -24.44
CA ILE A 20 -4.99 -24.27 -23.84
C ILE A 20 -4.13 -23.59 -24.90
N GLY A 21 -4.56 -22.41 -25.38
CA GLY A 21 -3.71 -21.56 -26.19
C GLY A 21 -2.52 -21.13 -25.36
N MET A 22 -1.34 -21.64 -25.70
CA MET A 22 -0.08 -21.24 -25.07
C MET A 22 0.52 -20.11 -25.90
N SER A 23 0.84 -18.99 -25.26
CA SER A 23 1.72 -17.96 -25.80
C SER A 23 3.13 -18.27 -25.30
N GLY A 24 3.87 -19.08 -26.04
CA GLY A 24 5.15 -19.62 -25.57
C GLY A 24 4.94 -20.59 -24.41
N GLU A 25 5.51 -20.28 -23.24
CA GLU A 25 5.42 -21.11 -22.04
C GLU A 25 4.28 -20.70 -21.11
N LEU A 26 3.67 -19.54 -21.34
CA LEU A 26 2.55 -19.03 -20.55
C LEU A 26 1.23 -19.23 -21.27
N PRO A 27 0.13 -19.52 -20.55
CA PRO A 27 -1.20 -19.44 -21.15
C PRO A 27 -1.48 -18.02 -21.65
N ASP A 28 -2.15 -17.91 -22.79
CA ASP A 28 -2.44 -16.63 -23.42
C ASP A 28 -3.35 -15.76 -22.54
N VAL A 29 -2.95 -14.52 -22.25
CA VAL A 29 -3.75 -13.55 -21.46
C VAL A 29 -5.06 -13.21 -22.16
N ALA A 30 -5.11 -13.27 -23.50
CA ALA A 30 -6.36 -13.07 -24.25
C ALA A 30 -7.37 -14.21 -24.05
N SER A 31 -6.95 -15.37 -23.55
CA SER A 31 -7.82 -16.50 -23.23
C SER A 31 -8.54 -16.38 -21.88
N LEU A 32 -8.21 -15.35 -21.09
CA LEU A 32 -8.86 -15.06 -19.82
C LEU A 32 -10.33 -14.69 -20.00
N ARG A 33 -11.18 -15.13 -19.07
CA ARG A 33 -12.63 -14.88 -19.13
C ARG A 33 -12.99 -13.41 -19.05
N ILE A 34 -12.27 -12.63 -18.25
CA ILE A 34 -12.51 -11.19 -18.12
C ILE A 34 -11.84 -10.48 -19.30
N PRO A 35 -12.58 -9.69 -20.12
CA PRO A 35 -11.97 -8.95 -21.22
C PRO A 35 -10.92 -7.96 -20.73
N VAL A 36 -9.72 -7.98 -21.32
CA VAL A 36 -8.65 -7.04 -20.96
C VAL A 36 -9.08 -5.59 -21.15
N ARG A 37 -9.84 -5.27 -22.21
CA ARG A 37 -10.41 -3.94 -22.45
C ARG A 37 -11.22 -3.41 -21.27
N TYR A 38 -11.96 -4.28 -20.57
CA TYR A 38 -12.74 -3.88 -19.41
C TYR A 38 -11.83 -3.41 -18.26
N LEU A 39 -10.78 -4.17 -17.97
CA LEU A 39 -9.79 -3.81 -16.96
C LEU A 39 -9.01 -2.55 -17.35
N ALA A 40 -8.68 -2.39 -18.63
CA ALA A 40 -7.99 -1.22 -19.15
C ALA A 40 -8.80 0.07 -18.97
N ASN A 41 -10.11 0.03 -19.28
CA ASN A 41 -11.01 1.16 -19.08
C ASN A 41 -11.11 1.57 -17.60
N LEU A 42 -10.98 0.62 -16.68
CA LEU A 42 -11.07 0.87 -15.24
C LEU A 42 -9.76 1.39 -14.64
N LEU A 43 -8.62 0.81 -15.05
CA LEU A 43 -7.34 0.98 -14.34
C LEU A 43 -6.35 1.90 -15.06
N THR A 44 -6.46 2.01 -16.39
CA THR A 44 -5.41 2.59 -17.26
C THR A 44 -6.00 3.46 -18.37
N ALA A 45 -7.20 4.01 -18.16
CA ALA A 45 -7.90 4.91 -19.10
C ALA A 45 -8.06 4.34 -20.52
N GLY A 46 -8.19 3.00 -20.63
CA GLY A 46 -8.41 2.29 -21.89
C GLY A 46 -7.14 1.73 -22.55
N ASP A 47 -5.95 1.97 -21.98
CA ASP A 47 -4.70 1.36 -22.44
C ASP A 47 -4.53 -0.07 -21.91
N GLU A 48 -4.55 -1.06 -22.80
CA GLU A 48 -4.47 -2.48 -22.44
C GLU A 48 -3.05 -2.94 -22.09
N ALA A 49 -2.01 -2.34 -22.68
CA ALA A 49 -0.62 -2.79 -22.53
C ALA A 49 -0.15 -2.92 -21.06
N PRO A 50 -0.38 -1.93 -20.17
CA PRO A 50 -0.01 -2.06 -18.76
C PRO A 50 -0.78 -3.16 -18.02
N VAL A 51 -2.03 -3.43 -18.40
CA VAL A 51 -2.84 -4.49 -17.79
C VAL A 51 -2.35 -5.86 -18.23
N VAL A 52 -2.11 -6.06 -19.53
CA VAL A 52 -1.55 -7.32 -20.06
C VAL A 52 -0.22 -7.63 -19.37
N ARG A 53 0.69 -6.65 -19.32
CA ARG A 53 1.99 -6.81 -18.64
C ARG A 53 1.84 -7.23 -17.18
N ALA A 54 0.89 -6.66 -16.44
CA ALA A 54 0.66 -7.03 -15.05
C ALA A 54 0.13 -8.47 -14.93
N LEU A 55 -0.81 -8.87 -15.79
CA LEU A 55 -1.36 -10.23 -15.81
C LEU A 55 -0.32 -11.28 -16.20
N GLU A 56 0.50 -11.02 -17.22
CA GLU A 56 1.60 -11.90 -17.65
C GLU A 56 2.60 -12.15 -16.51
N ARG A 57 3.00 -11.10 -15.79
CA ARG A 57 3.91 -11.22 -14.64
C ARG A 57 3.34 -12.06 -13.50
N LEU A 58 2.05 -11.92 -13.20
CA LEU A 58 1.38 -12.75 -12.19
C LEU A 58 1.30 -14.22 -12.62
N MET A 59 1.06 -14.47 -13.92
CA MET A 59 1.05 -15.82 -14.47
C MET A 59 2.45 -16.45 -14.49
N ALA A 60 3.47 -15.68 -14.87
CA ALA A 60 4.87 -16.10 -14.84
C ALA A 60 5.32 -16.52 -13.45
N MET A 61 5.05 -15.70 -12.42
CA MET A 61 5.33 -16.04 -11.03
C MET A 61 4.66 -17.38 -10.64
N ARG A 62 3.40 -17.60 -11.03
CA ARG A 62 2.67 -18.82 -10.72
C ARG A 62 3.24 -20.05 -11.44
N ALA A 63 3.57 -19.93 -12.72
CA ALA A 63 4.17 -21.00 -13.51
C ALA A 63 5.55 -21.39 -12.97
N TRP A 64 6.41 -20.40 -12.75
CA TRP A 64 7.74 -20.58 -12.17
C TRP A 64 7.70 -21.25 -10.80
N ARG A 65 6.83 -20.77 -9.90
CA ARG A 65 6.73 -21.33 -8.55
C ARG A 65 6.19 -22.77 -8.55
N ARG A 66 5.31 -23.11 -9.50
CA ARG A 66 4.86 -24.49 -9.71
C ARG A 66 6.02 -25.38 -10.18
N ALA A 67 6.76 -24.97 -11.20
CA ALA A 67 7.90 -25.73 -11.70
C ALA A 67 8.93 -26.00 -10.59
N LYS A 68 9.26 -24.96 -9.80
CA LYS A 68 10.20 -25.07 -8.67
C LYS A 68 9.70 -26.00 -7.55
N ASN A 69 8.42 -25.91 -7.17
CA ASN A 69 7.88 -26.66 -6.02
C ASN A 69 7.38 -28.07 -6.36
N VAL A 70 6.85 -28.28 -7.56
CA VAL A 70 6.23 -29.55 -7.97
C VAL A 70 7.21 -30.38 -8.79
N ASP A 71 7.76 -29.78 -9.84
CA ASP A 71 8.60 -30.48 -10.81
C ASP A 71 10.08 -30.48 -10.37
N GLY A 72 10.45 -29.64 -9.40
CA GLY A 72 11.81 -29.52 -8.87
C GLY A 72 12.78 -28.83 -9.83
N VAL A 73 12.26 -28.14 -10.85
CA VAL A 73 13.04 -27.50 -11.92
C VAL A 73 12.91 -25.98 -11.81
N GLU A 74 14.04 -25.28 -11.96
CA GLU A 74 14.05 -23.82 -12.05
C GLU A 74 13.91 -23.39 -13.51
N ASP A 75 12.66 -23.36 -13.97
CA ASP A 75 12.32 -22.98 -15.35
C ASP A 75 12.35 -21.45 -15.50
N THR A 76 13.43 -20.93 -16.07
CA THR A 76 13.66 -19.48 -16.20
C THR A 76 13.01 -18.86 -17.44
N ALA A 77 12.58 -19.68 -18.41
CA ALA A 77 12.06 -19.17 -19.68
C ALA A 77 10.70 -18.45 -19.51
N VAL A 78 9.83 -18.92 -18.60
CA VAL A 78 8.61 -18.19 -18.19
C VAL A 78 8.89 -16.80 -17.59
N LEU A 79 10.04 -16.63 -16.93
CA LEU A 79 10.43 -15.36 -16.30
C LEU A 79 11.00 -14.39 -17.33
N ASP A 80 11.84 -14.89 -18.23
CA ASP A 80 12.43 -14.12 -19.33
C ASP A 80 11.33 -13.57 -20.24
N GLN A 81 10.30 -14.39 -20.54
CA GLN A 81 9.14 -13.95 -21.32
C GLN A 81 8.39 -12.76 -20.68
N ALA A 82 8.29 -12.74 -19.34
CA ALA A 82 7.63 -11.66 -18.60
C ALA A 82 8.56 -10.50 -18.23
N GLY A 83 9.84 -10.58 -18.61
CA GLY A 83 10.88 -9.62 -18.28
C GLY A 83 11.12 -9.48 -16.77
N LEU A 84 11.15 -10.61 -16.06
CA LEU A 84 11.39 -10.67 -14.62
C LEU A 84 12.68 -11.42 -14.31
N SER A 85 13.44 -10.95 -13.32
CA SER A 85 14.53 -11.74 -12.74
C SER A 85 14.03 -12.69 -11.65
N ILE A 86 14.83 -13.71 -11.33
CA ILE A 86 14.54 -14.63 -10.22
C ILE A 86 14.34 -13.85 -8.90
N ALA A 87 15.23 -12.90 -8.60
CA ALA A 87 15.13 -12.08 -7.39
C ALA A 87 13.82 -11.28 -7.33
N GLN A 88 13.39 -10.69 -8.46
CA GLN A 88 12.12 -9.97 -8.54
C GLN A 88 10.93 -10.89 -8.28
N VAL A 89 10.92 -12.10 -8.85
CA VAL A 89 9.83 -13.05 -8.63
C VAL A 89 9.81 -13.60 -7.20
N GLU A 90 10.97 -13.80 -6.58
CA GLU A 90 11.03 -14.20 -5.18
C GLU A 90 10.52 -13.11 -4.23
N GLU A 91 10.84 -11.84 -4.50
CA GLU A 91 10.26 -10.70 -3.78
C GLU A 91 8.75 -10.58 -4.03
N MET A 92 8.30 -10.70 -5.28
CA MET A 92 6.88 -10.73 -5.60
C MET A 92 6.16 -11.84 -4.83
N TYR A 93 6.74 -13.04 -4.76
CA TYR A 93 6.18 -14.16 -3.98
C TYR A 93 6.14 -13.85 -2.48
N ARG A 94 7.20 -13.23 -1.93
CA ARG A 94 7.22 -12.78 -0.53
C ARG A 94 6.09 -11.79 -0.24
N TYR A 95 5.92 -10.76 -1.05
CA TYR A 95 4.93 -9.71 -0.80
C TYR A 95 3.50 -10.11 -1.15
N LEU A 96 3.29 -10.89 -2.22
CA LEU A 96 1.95 -11.25 -2.71
C LEU A 96 1.41 -12.55 -2.13
N ALA A 97 2.26 -13.55 -1.88
CA ALA A 97 1.82 -14.88 -1.44
C ALA A 97 2.04 -15.12 0.05
N ILE A 98 3.25 -14.85 0.57
CA ILE A 98 3.52 -15.00 2.01
C ILE A 98 2.84 -13.85 2.78
N ALA A 99 3.07 -12.62 2.32
CA ALA A 99 2.38 -11.42 2.78
C ALA A 99 2.39 -11.24 4.31
N ASN A 100 3.58 -11.32 4.91
CA ASN A 100 3.77 -11.07 6.34
C ASN A 100 3.23 -9.70 6.76
N TYR A 101 2.86 -9.53 8.03
CA TYR A 101 2.20 -8.32 8.50
C TYR A 101 3.07 -7.08 8.32
N GLU A 102 4.35 -7.18 8.70
CA GLU A 102 5.37 -6.14 8.57
C GLU A 102 5.65 -5.74 7.12
N ASP A 103 5.48 -6.68 6.19
CA ASP A 103 5.69 -6.46 4.76
C ASP A 103 4.47 -5.83 4.09
N ARG A 104 3.26 -6.03 4.64
CA ARG A 104 2.01 -5.46 4.11
C ARG A 104 1.81 -4.00 4.50
N PHE A 105 2.22 -3.62 5.71
CA PHE A 105 1.89 -2.32 6.29
C PHE A 105 3.14 -1.58 6.75
N VAL A 106 3.74 -0.83 5.83
CA VAL A 106 4.85 0.08 6.13
C VAL A 106 4.30 1.50 6.31
N ILE A 107 3.60 1.72 7.43
CA ILE A 107 2.96 3.00 7.76
C ILE A 107 3.82 3.74 8.81
N PRO A 108 4.54 4.81 8.44
CA PRO A 108 5.33 5.58 9.39
C PRO A 108 4.45 6.44 10.30
N THR A 109 5.01 6.89 11.42
CA THR A 109 4.34 7.84 12.32
C THR A 109 4.16 9.19 11.62
N GLY A 110 2.98 9.80 11.79
CA GLY A 110 2.68 11.13 11.21
C GLY A 110 3.34 12.31 11.92
N HIS A 111 4.20 12.05 12.92
CA HIS A 111 4.96 13.03 13.69
C HIS A 111 4.14 14.25 14.16
N ARG A 112 3.03 14.00 14.87
CA ARG A 112 2.12 15.03 15.38
C ARG A 112 2.80 16.00 16.36
N GLU A 113 3.90 15.59 16.97
CA GLU A 113 4.70 16.36 17.91
C GLU A 113 5.35 17.62 17.33
N TYR A 114 5.54 17.71 16.01
CA TYR A 114 6.14 18.91 15.41
C TYR A 114 5.14 20.05 15.17
N ALA A 115 3.85 19.74 15.05
CA ALA A 115 2.83 20.73 14.72
C ALA A 115 2.15 21.32 15.97
N ASN A 116 1.97 20.51 17.01
CA ASN A 116 1.17 20.87 18.19
C ASN A 116 1.94 20.62 19.49
N ASP A 117 1.51 21.26 20.58
CA ASP A 117 1.98 20.89 21.93
C ASP A 117 1.48 19.48 22.28
N ALA A 118 2.30 18.48 21.97
CA ALA A 118 1.99 17.08 22.19
C ALA A 118 1.71 16.75 23.67
N PHE A 119 2.32 17.47 24.60
CA PHE A 119 2.12 17.24 26.03
C PHE A 119 0.76 17.77 26.48
N GLY A 120 0.40 18.97 26.03
CA GLY A 120 -0.91 19.57 26.25
C GLY A 120 -2.05 18.77 25.59
N GLU A 121 -1.88 18.36 24.33
CA GLU A 121 -2.85 17.53 23.63
C GLU A 121 -3.04 16.16 24.28
N ARG A 122 -1.95 15.49 24.69
CA ARG A 122 -2.04 14.18 25.35
C ARG A 122 -2.86 14.23 26.65
N GLY A 123 -2.80 15.34 27.39
CA GLY A 123 -3.49 15.49 28.67
C GLY A 123 -4.92 16.05 28.57
N GLY A 124 -5.22 16.82 27.53
CA GLY A 124 -6.49 17.56 27.42
C GLY A 124 -7.37 17.21 26.23
N CYS A 125 -6.83 16.54 25.20
CA CYS A 125 -7.56 16.21 23.99
C CYS A 125 -8.47 14.99 24.18
N GLY A 126 -9.75 15.10 23.80
CA GLY A 126 -10.77 14.04 23.96
C GLY A 126 -11.87 14.37 24.99
N PHE A 127 -11.69 15.40 25.81
CA PHE A 127 -12.72 15.93 26.70
C PHE A 127 -13.53 17.03 25.98
N THR A 128 -14.62 16.66 25.32
CA THR A 128 -15.43 17.57 24.50
C THR A 128 -16.51 18.31 25.30
N PHE A 129 -16.11 19.00 26.37
CA PHE A 129 -16.97 19.99 27.04
C PHE A 129 -16.81 21.33 26.31
N GLY A 130 -17.40 21.48 25.11
CA GLY A 130 -17.26 22.66 24.24
C GLY A 130 -16.09 22.56 23.23
N ASN A 131 -15.53 23.71 22.79
CA ASN A 131 -14.43 23.81 21.79
C ASN A 131 -13.05 23.37 22.32
N GLY A 132 -12.97 22.57 23.39
CA GLY A 132 -11.75 22.33 24.18
C GLY A 132 -10.51 21.85 23.41
N CYS A 133 -10.68 21.22 22.25
CA CYS A 133 -9.58 20.72 21.41
C CYS A 133 -9.56 21.34 20.00
N ASN A 134 -10.52 22.21 19.67
CA ASN A 134 -10.75 22.69 18.31
C ASN A 134 -10.75 24.22 18.28
N GLY A 135 -10.14 24.79 17.24
CA GLY A 135 -10.10 26.24 16.98
C GLY A 135 -8.86 26.93 17.52
N ASP A 136 -8.29 27.83 16.72
CA ASP A 136 -7.02 28.51 17.03
C ASP A 136 -7.21 29.84 17.79
N SER A 137 -8.45 30.27 17.97
CA SER A 137 -8.77 31.50 18.67
C SER A 137 -8.36 31.41 20.16
N PRO A 138 -7.58 32.39 20.67
CA PRO A 138 -7.15 32.40 22.07
C PRO A 138 -8.26 32.83 23.04
N ALA A 139 -9.35 33.41 22.54
CA ALA A 139 -10.48 33.90 23.32
C ALA A 139 -11.78 33.18 22.95
N ASP A 140 -12.57 32.85 23.97
CA ASP A 140 -13.92 32.33 23.85
C ASP A 140 -14.92 33.35 24.43
N LEU A 141 -16.11 33.45 23.84
CA LEU A 141 -17.18 34.37 24.28
C LEU A 141 -17.65 34.07 25.71
N PHE A 142 -17.47 32.82 26.15
CA PHE A 142 -17.85 32.35 27.48
C PHE A 142 -16.68 32.34 28.48
N GLY A 143 -15.51 32.87 28.10
CA GLY A 143 -14.33 32.95 28.97
C GLY A 143 -13.75 31.60 29.39
N GLN A 144 -14.10 30.51 28.70
CA GLN A 144 -13.58 29.18 28.98
C GLN A 144 -12.13 29.05 28.49
N ARG A 145 -11.33 28.22 29.18
CA ARG A 145 -9.95 27.91 28.78
C ARG A 145 -9.90 26.62 27.98
N LYS A 146 -8.88 26.50 27.10
CA LYS A 146 -8.58 25.24 26.42
C LYS A 146 -8.12 24.18 27.43
N THR A 147 -8.70 23.00 27.33
CA THR A 147 -8.39 21.84 28.19
C THR A 147 -6.98 21.29 27.93
N THR A 148 -6.40 21.60 26.77
CA THR A 148 -5.06 21.20 26.34
C THR A 148 -3.94 22.12 26.85
N SER A 149 -4.23 23.11 27.71
CA SER A 149 -3.24 24.06 28.21
C SER A 149 -2.89 23.83 29.69
N PHE A 150 -1.61 24.00 30.05
CA PHE A 150 -1.16 23.88 31.43
C PHE A 150 -1.58 25.10 32.26
N VAL A 151 -2.25 24.86 33.39
CA VAL A 151 -2.83 25.91 34.27
C VAL A 151 -1.76 26.66 35.07
N VAL A 152 -0.63 26.02 35.35
CA VAL A 152 0.46 26.59 36.15
C VAL A 152 1.58 27.01 35.20
N ASN A 153 1.78 28.32 35.05
CA ASN A 153 3.07 28.82 34.59
C ASN A 153 4.08 28.46 35.67
N ASN A 154 4.98 27.51 35.37
CA ASN A 154 6.14 27.31 36.21
C ASN A 154 6.85 28.66 36.33
N GLY A 155 6.81 29.23 37.54
CA GLY A 155 7.47 30.48 37.88
C GLY A 155 8.98 30.42 37.61
N PRO A 156 9.71 31.51 37.88
CA PRO A 156 10.97 31.90 37.22
C PRO A 156 12.21 31.00 37.45
N ASN A 157 12.06 29.76 37.93
CA ASN A 157 13.18 28.86 38.24
C ASN A 157 13.49 27.78 37.21
N HIS A 158 12.72 27.64 36.12
CA HIS A 158 13.24 26.93 34.95
C HIS A 158 13.90 27.95 34.01
N ARG A 159 15.22 28.09 34.15
CA ARG A 159 16.07 28.86 33.24
C ARG A 159 15.71 28.46 31.80
N ARG A 160 15.03 29.35 31.06
CA ARG A 160 15.06 29.31 29.60
C ARG A 160 16.54 29.40 29.24
N ARG A 161 17.17 28.27 28.90
CA ARG A 161 18.39 28.30 28.11
C ARG A 161 17.97 29.02 26.84
N LYS A 162 18.36 30.29 26.71
CA LYS A 162 18.31 30.99 25.44
C LYS A 162 19.11 30.11 24.48
N GLU A 163 18.46 29.52 23.50
CA GLU A 163 19.13 29.15 22.27
C GLU A 163 19.70 30.45 21.71
N VAL A 164 21.01 30.59 21.85
CA VAL A 164 21.78 31.60 21.14
C VAL A 164 21.75 31.13 19.69
N VAL A 165 20.98 31.84 18.87
CA VAL A 165 21.13 31.80 17.43
C VAL A 165 22.37 32.64 17.12
N GLU A 166 23.42 31.97 16.67
CA GLU A 166 24.51 32.54 15.87
C GLU A 166 24.50 31.83 14.52
#